data_AF-A0A0V1PQT6-F1
#
_entry.id   AF-A0A0V1PQT6-F1
#
_cell.length_a   1.000
_cell.length_b   1.000
_cell.length_c   1.000
_cell.angle_alpha   90.00
_cell.angle_beta   90.00
_cell.angle_gamma   90.00
#
_symmetry.space_group_name_H-M   'P 1'
#
loop_
_entity.id
_entity.type
_entity.pdbx_description
1 polymer ?
#
loop_
_entity_poly.entity_id
_entity_poly.type
_entity_poly.pdbx_seq_one_letter_code
_entity_poly.pdbx_strand_id
1 'polypeptide(L)'
;MLLSTKYSLLLLLIFIVGIATVDAEGGAPYTHYGYAARIASSCSGAVSATATICDPTSPYAYYCYCVDPNALAMVAGCYHILDETSPDFVSKLSENCKTFGISITLDQFEAAYKNYTTLAKDPVDIKGFNATVPINIPVKLNTTVVKLYVKAYDQFLGNYENSLYYGSGVLGYWALVFLIVTVVNWTKIISPGLVKTFTGPVSNTWRKYVTLPAAASKNKTSERPFLKVFDFLVPSRLETLILVGFVAVTIACCSANIRYVQNDPIFETRRLAIIRYVADRTGIVVSVNMPLLILFAG
;
A
#
# COMPACT_ATOMS: atom_id res chain seq x y z
N MET A 1 42.52 13.26 15.72
CA MET A 1 41.83 12.85 14.47
C MET A 1 41.58 11.34 14.43
N LEU A 2 42.60 10.49 14.59
CA LEU A 2 42.48 9.01 14.65
C LEU A 2 41.49 8.46 15.70
N LEU A 3 41.37 9.11 16.86
CA LEU A 3 40.46 8.68 17.92
C LEU A 3 38.98 8.82 17.50
N SER A 4 38.63 9.93 16.86
CA SER A 4 37.27 10.24 16.39
C SER A 4 36.83 9.27 15.28
N THR A 5 37.75 8.86 14.40
CA THR A 5 37.47 7.87 13.34
C THR A 5 37.18 6.49 13.92
N LYS A 6 37.89 6.07 14.98
CA LYS A 6 37.65 4.79 15.67
C LYS A 6 36.28 4.77 16.37
N TYR A 7 35.88 5.86 17.03
CA TYR A 7 34.56 5.97 17.64
C TYR A 7 33.42 5.98 16.60
N SER A 8 33.62 6.62 15.45
CA SER A 8 32.61 6.62 14.39
C SER A 8 32.42 5.24 13.74
N LEU A 9 33.50 4.47 13.58
CA LEU A 9 33.45 3.08 13.11
C LEU A 9 32.81 2.14 14.14
N LEU A 10 33.12 2.36 15.42
CA LEU A 10 32.52 1.62 16.53
C LEU A 10 31.02 1.86 16.62
N LEU A 11 30.56 3.11 16.48
CA LEU A 11 29.14 3.47 16.45
C LEU A 11 28.41 2.84 15.26
N LEU A 12 29.04 2.80 14.09
CA LEU A 12 28.48 2.12 12.91
C LEU A 12 28.33 0.61 13.14
N LEU A 13 29.33 -0.02 13.78
CA LEU A 13 29.29 -1.43 14.16
C LEU A 13 28.20 -1.71 15.21
N ILE A 14 28.06 -0.85 16.21
CA ILE A 14 27.00 -0.96 17.22
C ILE A 14 25.62 -0.79 16.57
N PHE A 15 25.48 0.11 15.60
CA PHE A 15 24.22 0.28 14.85
C PHE A 15 23.86 -0.97 14.02
N ILE A 16 24.84 -1.57 13.33
CA ILE A 16 24.65 -2.81 12.57
C ILE A 16 24.27 -3.99 13.50
N VAL A 17 24.90 -4.08 14.67
CA VAL A 17 24.61 -5.13 15.66
C VAL A 17 23.26 -4.90 16.35
N GLY A 18 22.88 -3.66 16.64
CA GLY A 18 21.61 -3.31 17.28
C GLY A 18 20.38 -3.56 16.40
N ILE A 19 20.52 -3.50 15.07
CA ILE A 19 19.44 -3.89 14.13
C ILE A 19 19.09 -5.37 14.28
N ALA A 20 20.05 -6.23 14.67
CA ALA A 20 19.82 -7.66 14.84
C ALA A 20 19.06 -8.04 16.13
N THR A 21 18.84 -7.08 17.06
CA THR A 21 18.25 -7.35 18.38
C THR A 21 16.85 -6.74 18.58
N VAL A 22 16.25 -6.15 17.54
CA VAL A 22 14.87 -5.64 17.64
C VAL A 22 13.90 -6.79 17.35
N ASP A 23 13.53 -7.53 18.39
CA ASP A 23 12.34 -8.38 18.35
C ASP A 23 11.11 -7.46 18.32
N ALA A 24 10.54 -7.29 17.12
CA ALA A 24 9.25 -6.66 16.97
C ALA A 24 8.17 -7.62 17.50
N GLU A 25 7.40 -7.18 18.49
CA GLU A 25 6.20 -7.88 18.94
C GLU A 25 5.30 -8.15 17.72
N GLY A 26 4.90 -9.41 17.52
CA GLY A 26 4.27 -9.89 16.30
C GLY A 26 2.91 -9.25 16.06
N GLY A 27 2.90 -8.07 15.43
CA GLY A 27 1.69 -7.48 14.86
C GLY A 27 1.06 -8.45 13.86
N ALA A 28 -0.25 -8.34 13.65
CA ALA A 28 -0.94 -9.14 12.65
C ALA A 28 -0.21 -9.01 11.30
N PRO A 29 0.11 -10.13 10.62
CA PRO A 29 0.88 -10.09 9.39
C PRO A 29 0.14 -9.26 8.34
N TYR A 30 0.86 -8.34 7.69
CA TYR A 30 0.29 -7.58 6.59
C TYR A 30 -0.22 -8.54 5.50
N THR A 31 -1.49 -8.38 5.12
CA THR A 31 -2.07 -9.18 4.05
C THR A 31 -1.79 -8.52 2.71
N HIS A 32 -0.96 -9.17 1.89
CA HIS A 32 -0.64 -8.71 0.55
C HIS A 32 -1.81 -8.98 -0.42
N TYR A 33 -2.42 -7.92 -0.95
CA TYR A 33 -3.53 -7.98 -1.90
C TYR A 33 -3.07 -8.08 -3.35
N GLY A 34 -2.19 -9.05 -3.61
CA GLY A 34 -1.58 -9.24 -4.92
C GLY A 34 -2.65 -9.57 -5.95
N TYR A 35 -2.28 -9.60 -7.24
CA TYR A 35 -3.24 -9.82 -8.32
C TYR A 35 -4.18 -11.01 -8.07
N ALA A 36 -3.66 -12.16 -7.64
CA ALA A 36 -4.47 -13.33 -7.28
C ALA A 36 -5.48 -13.09 -6.14
N ALA A 37 -5.11 -12.34 -5.09
CA ALA A 37 -6.03 -12.00 -4.00
C ALA A 37 -7.10 -11.00 -4.46
N ARG A 38 -6.77 -10.10 -5.41
CA ARG A 38 -7.74 -9.21 -6.03
C ARG A 38 -8.74 -9.98 -6.88
N ILE A 39 -8.29 -10.97 -7.65
CA ILE A 39 -9.18 -11.87 -8.41
C ILE A 39 -10.13 -12.63 -7.47
N ALA A 40 -9.60 -13.21 -6.38
CA ALA A 40 -10.43 -13.88 -5.37
C ALA A 40 -11.53 -12.96 -4.80
N SER A 41 -11.16 -11.74 -4.43
CA SER A 41 -12.10 -10.75 -3.89
C SER A 41 -13.11 -10.28 -4.94
N SER A 42 -12.67 -10.08 -6.18
CA SER A 42 -13.50 -9.67 -7.31
C SER A 42 -14.55 -10.71 -7.63
N CYS A 43 -14.15 -11.98 -7.70
CA CYS A 43 -15.05 -13.08 -7.98
C CYS A 43 -16.02 -13.34 -6.83
N SER A 44 -15.57 -13.29 -5.58
CA SER A 44 -16.47 -13.39 -4.42
C SER A 44 -17.53 -12.27 -4.43
N GLY A 45 -17.11 -11.03 -4.72
CA GLY A 45 -18.01 -9.89 -4.84
C GLY A 45 -19.01 -10.02 -6.00
N ALA A 46 -18.54 -10.44 -7.18
CA ALA A 46 -19.40 -10.63 -8.35
C ALA A 46 -20.44 -11.75 -8.14
N VAL A 47 -20.04 -12.85 -7.50
CA VAL A 47 -20.93 -13.95 -7.13
C VAL A 47 -22.00 -13.47 -6.14
N SER A 48 -21.58 -12.80 -5.07
CA SER A 48 -22.48 -12.29 -4.02
C SER A 48 -23.49 -11.26 -4.55
N ALA A 49 -23.10 -10.47 -5.56
CA ALA A 49 -24.00 -9.53 -6.22
C ALA A 49 -24.95 -10.19 -7.23
N THR A 50 -24.59 -11.36 -7.75
CA THR A 50 -25.43 -12.11 -8.69
C THR A 50 -26.50 -12.90 -7.95
N ALA A 51 -26.14 -13.62 -6.90
CA ALA A 51 -27.07 -14.40 -6.10
C ALA A 51 -26.56 -14.64 -4.67
N THR A 52 -27.49 -14.65 -3.71
CA THR A 52 -27.23 -15.12 -2.36
C THR A 52 -27.31 -16.65 -2.34
N ILE A 53 -26.19 -17.31 -2.02
CA ILE A 53 -26.13 -18.78 -1.88
C ILE A 53 -26.16 -19.18 -0.40
N CYS A 54 -25.30 -18.58 0.42
CA CYS A 54 -25.30 -18.78 1.86
C CYS A 54 -26.16 -17.74 2.56
N ASP A 55 -26.67 -18.10 3.74
CA ASP A 55 -27.36 -17.18 4.64
C ASP A 55 -26.43 -16.01 5.02
N PRO A 56 -26.84 -14.74 4.79
CA PRO A 56 -26.03 -13.57 5.10
C PRO A 56 -25.79 -13.37 6.61
N THR A 57 -26.60 -14.00 7.47
CA THR A 57 -26.43 -13.98 8.93
C THR A 57 -25.41 -15.01 9.42
N SER A 58 -24.99 -15.93 8.54
CA SER A 58 -24.04 -16.99 8.85
C SER A 58 -22.60 -16.44 8.97
N PRO A 59 -21.76 -16.99 9.87
CA PRO A 59 -20.34 -16.66 9.92
C PRO A 59 -19.59 -16.97 8.61
N TYR A 60 -20.17 -17.79 7.72
CA TYR A 60 -19.60 -18.16 6.44
C TYR A 60 -20.03 -17.26 5.28
N ALA A 61 -20.85 -16.23 5.51
CA ALA A 61 -21.46 -15.44 4.43
C ALA A 61 -20.42 -14.88 3.43
N TYR A 62 -19.29 -14.34 3.92
CA TYR A 62 -18.24 -13.75 3.08
C TYR A 62 -17.35 -14.79 2.38
N TYR A 63 -17.30 -16.01 2.90
CA TYR A 63 -16.47 -17.11 2.40
C TYR A 63 -17.32 -18.34 2.02
N CYS A 64 -18.53 -18.08 1.51
CA CYS A 64 -19.53 -19.11 1.23
C CYS A 64 -19.00 -20.20 0.28
N TYR A 65 -18.15 -19.82 -0.66
CA TYR A 65 -17.49 -20.73 -1.60
C TYR A 65 -16.57 -21.77 -0.93
N CYS A 66 -16.19 -21.58 0.34
CA CYS A 66 -15.43 -22.58 1.10
C CYS A 66 -16.30 -23.74 1.58
N VAL A 67 -17.61 -23.52 1.77
CA VAL A 67 -18.52 -24.48 2.41
C VAL A 67 -19.62 -24.98 1.47
N ASP A 68 -20.09 -24.14 0.55
CA ASP A 68 -21.18 -24.48 -0.36
C ASP A 68 -20.66 -24.79 -1.78
N PRO A 69 -21.02 -25.96 -2.36
CA PRO A 69 -20.54 -26.37 -3.67
C PRO A 69 -21.09 -25.53 -4.82
N ASN A 70 -22.28 -24.93 -4.70
CA ASN A 70 -22.86 -24.06 -5.72
C ASN A 70 -22.15 -22.69 -5.73
N ALA A 71 -21.83 -22.16 -4.54
CA ALA A 71 -21.02 -20.95 -4.43
C ALA A 71 -19.61 -21.17 -4.99
N LEU A 72 -18.98 -22.31 -4.68
CA LEU A 72 -17.69 -22.67 -5.27
C LEU A 72 -17.78 -22.81 -6.79
N ALA A 73 -18.85 -23.42 -7.31
CA ALA A 73 -19.08 -23.52 -8.75
C ALA A 73 -19.17 -22.15 -9.42
N MET A 74 -19.91 -21.20 -8.84
CA MET A 74 -19.99 -19.84 -9.38
C MET A 74 -18.64 -19.11 -9.33
N VAL A 75 -17.88 -19.24 -8.23
CA VAL A 75 -16.52 -18.68 -8.13
C VAL A 75 -15.59 -19.29 -9.18
N ALA A 76 -15.66 -20.61 -9.39
CA ALA A 76 -14.90 -21.29 -10.43
C ALA A 76 -15.29 -20.78 -11.83
N GLY A 77 -16.58 -20.60 -12.09
CA GLY A 77 -17.07 -19.95 -13.32
C GLY A 77 -16.49 -18.55 -13.52
N CYS A 78 -16.37 -17.75 -12.47
CA CYS A 78 -15.75 -16.42 -12.54
C CYS A 78 -14.26 -16.48 -12.94
N TYR A 79 -13.49 -17.40 -12.34
CA TYR A 79 -12.07 -17.56 -12.66
C TYR A 79 -11.87 -17.99 -14.12
N HIS A 80 -12.69 -18.93 -14.61
CA HIS A 80 -12.67 -19.37 -16.01
C HIS A 80 -13.09 -18.25 -16.98
N ILE A 81 -14.01 -17.36 -16.60
CA ILE A 81 -14.34 -16.16 -17.40
C ILE A 81 -13.14 -15.21 -17.54
N LEU A 82 -12.28 -15.16 -16.52
CA LEU A 82 -11.11 -14.29 -16.46
C LEU A 82 -9.84 -14.95 -17.01
N ASP A 83 -9.86 -16.26 -17.28
CA ASP A 83 -8.69 -17.07 -17.65
C ASP A 83 -7.61 -17.13 -16.55
N GLU A 84 -8.02 -17.07 -15.28
CA GLU A 84 -7.13 -17.00 -14.11
C GLU A 84 -7.21 -18.27 -13.25
N THR A 85 -7.05 -19.44 -13.86
CA THR A 85 -7.28 -20.76 -13.24
C THR A 85 -6.00 -21.47 -12.79
N SER A 86 -4.86 -20.76 -12.80
CA SER A 86 -3.57 -21.37 -12.43
C SER A 86 -3.56 -21.84 -10.96
N PRO A 87 -2.71 -22.82 -10.60
CA PRO A 87 -2.59 -23.32 -9.23
C PRO A 87 -2.34 -22.21 -8.19
N ASP A 88 -1.64 -21.14 -8.58
CA ASP A 88 -1.34 -20.01 -7.70
C ASP A 88 -2.60 -19.20 -7.36
N PHE A 89 -3.50 -19.00 -8.32
CA PHE A 89 -4.77 -18.30 -8.07
C PHE A 89 -5.71 -19.12 -7.19
N VAL A 90 -5.81 -20.43 -7.45
CA VAL A 90 -6.67 -21.33 -6.67
C VAL A 90 -6.13 -21.53 -5.25
N SER A 91 -4.80 -21.68 -5.10
CA SER A 91 -4.19 -21.76 -3.77
C SER A 91 -4.39 -20.47 -2.98
N LYS A 92 -4.29 -19.30 -3.63
CA LYS A 92 -4.55 -18.01 -2.97
C LYS A 92 -6.02 -17.86 -2.53
N LEU A 93 -6.97 -18.33 -3.33
CA LEU A 93 -8.39 -18.40 -2.94
C LEU A 93 -8.59 -19.33 -1.72
N SER A 94 -7.91 -20.48 -1.75
CA SER A 94 -7.96 -21.52 -0.71
C SER A 94 -7.40 -21.04 0.64
N GLU A 95 -6.48 -20.07 0.66
CA GLU A 95 -5.98 -19.47 1.91
C GLU A 95 -7.09 -18.89 2.78
N ASN A 96 -8.10 -18.25 2.17
CA ASN A 96 -9.25 -17.71 2.90
C ASN A 96 -10.09 -18.80 3.56
N CYS A 97 -10.05 -20.02 3.04
CA CYS A 97 -10.77 -21.18 3.59
C CYS A 97 -10.02 -21.84 4.75
N LYS A 98 -8.70 -21.60 4.89
CA LYS A 98 -7.89 -22.19 5.96
C LYS A 98 -8.36 -21.77 7.35
N THR A 99 -8.94 -20.58 7.49
CA THR A 99 -9.56 -20.12 8.75
C THR A 99 -10.68 -21.05 9.23
N PHE A 100 -11.28 -21.81 8.32
CA PHE A 100 -12.32 -22.80 8.61
C PHE A 100 -11.80 -24.24 8.62
N GLY A 101 -10.48 -24.45 8.52
CA GLY A 101 -9.88 -25.78 8.41
C GLY A 101 -10.14 -26.47 7.06
N ILE A 102 -10.55 -25.72 6.03
CA ILE A 102 -10.87 -26.24 4.69
C ILE A 102 -9.77 -25.80 3.73
N SER A 103 -9.39 -26.71 2.83
CA SER A 103 -8.47 -26.41 1.72
C SER A 103 -9.08 -26.91 0.43
N ILE A 104 -9.20 -26.01 -0.54
CA ILE A 104 -9.67 -26.31 -1.90
C ILE A 104 -8.45 -26.69 -2.75
N THR A 105 -8.48 -27.86 -3.38
CA THR A 105 -7.47 -28.29 -4.36
C THR A 105 -7.86 -27.84 -5.77
N LEU A 106 -6.88 -27.82 -6.70
CA LEU A 106 -7.15 -27.48 -8.10
C LEU A 106 -8.16 -28.45 -8.74
N ASP A 107 -8.05 -29.75 -8.45
CA ASP A 107 -8.98 -30.75 -9.00
C ASP A 107 -10.42 -30.53 -8.50
N GLN A 108 -10.58 -30.17 -7.22
CA GLN A 108 -11.89 -29.81 -6.65
C GLN A 108 -12.45 -28.54 -7.29
N PHE A 109 -11.59 -27.56 -7.55
CA PHE A 109 -11.95 -26.32 -8.21
C PHE A 109 -12.43 -26.56 -9.66
N GLU A 110 -11.71 -27.38 -10.43
CA GLU A 110 -12.09 -27.75 -11.78
C GLU A 110 -13.36 -28.62 -11.82
N ALA A 111 -13.55 -29.50 -10.83
CA ALA A 111 -14.81 -30.22 -10.67
C ALA A 111 -15.98 -29.26 -10.39
N ALA A 112 -15.77 -28.21 -9.58
CA ALA A 112 -16.77 -27.19 -9.35
C ALA A 112 -17.09 -26.40 -10.63
N TYR A 113 -16.11 -26.13 -11.49
CA TYR A 113 -16.35 -25.52 -12.80
C TYR A 113 -17.19 -26.41 -13.74
N LYS A 114 -16.97 -27.73 -13.72
CA LYS A 114 -17.85 -28.68 -14.44
C LYS A 114 -19.29 -28.62 -13.91
N ASN A 115 -19.48 -28.50 -12.60
CA ASN A 115 -20.80 -28.31 -12.02
C ASN A 115 -21.42 -26.97 -12.42
N TYR A 116 -20.62 -25.90 -12.50
CA TYR A 116 -21.09 -24.61 -13.00
C TYR A 116 -21.59 -24.70 -14.43
N THR A 117 -20.81 -25.25 -15.35
CA THR A 117 -21.18 -25.34 -16.77
C THR A 117 -22.41 -26.22 -17.02
N THR A 118 -22.67 -27.20 -16.16
CA THR A 118 -23.79 -28.15 -16.31
C THR A 118 -25.07 -27.71 -15.57
N LEU A 119 -24.93 -27.12 -14.38
CA LEU A 119 -26.06 -26.81 -13.49
C LEU A 119 -26.44 -25.32 -13.48
N ALA A 120 -25.56 -24.42 -13.92
CA ALA A 120 -25.82 -22.99 -13.81
C ALA A 120 -26.96 -22.54 -14.73
N LYS A 121 -27.93 -21.85 -14.13
CA LYS A 121 -29.10 -21.32 -14.84
C LYS A 121 -29.02 -19.81 -15.00
N ASP A 122 -29.62 -19.29 -16.06
CA ASP A 122 -29.82 -17.86 -16.19
C ASP A 122 -30.86 -17.38 -15.16
N PRO A 123 -30.72 -16.19 -14.56
CA PRO A 123 -31.65 -15.67 -13.55
C PRO A 123 -33.13 -15.70 -13.99
N VAL A 124 -33.37 -15.50 -15.30
CA VAL A 124 -34.71 -15.46 -15.91
C VAL A 124 -35.39 -16.84 -15.92
N ASP A 125 -34.59 -17.91 -15.97
CA ASP A 125 -35.09 -19.29 -16.02
C ASP A 125 -35.42 -19.84 -14.62
N ILE A 126 -35.08 -19.08 -13.57
CA ILE A 126 -35.31 -19.46 -12.18
C ILE A 126 -36.65 -18.85 -11.72
N LYS A 127 -37.65 -19.73 -11.52
CA LYS A 127 -38.99 -19.30 -11.09
C LYS A 127 -38.93 -18.59 -9.73
N GLY A 128 -39.35 -17.33 -9.69
CA GLY A 128 -39.36 -16.53 -8.45
C GLY A 128 -37.98 -16.09 -7.98
N PHE A 129 -37.01 -15.99 -8.88
CA PHE A 129 -35.65 -15.58 -8.55
C PHE A 129 -35.61 -14.24 -7.81
N ASN A 130 -34.94 -14.25 -6.66
CA ASN A 130 -34.62 -13.06 -5.90
C ASN A 130 -33.17 -13.17 -5.42
N ALA A 131 -32.32 -12.24 -5.86
CA ALA A 131 -30.89 -12.25 -5.55
C ALA A 131 -30.60 -12.13 -4.04
N THR A 132 -31.53 -11.63 -3.23
CA THR A 132 -31.36 -11.47 -1.77
C THR A 132 -31.76 -12.69 -0.95
N VAL A 133 -32.38 -13.69 -1.58
CA VAL A 133 -32.86 -14.90 -0.89
C VAL A 133 -31.91 -16.05 -1.21
N PRO A 134 -31.48 -16.85 -0.22
CA PRO A 134 -30.63 -18.00 -0.45
C PRO A 134 -31.22 -18.97 -1.48
N ILE A 135 -30.43 -19.31 -2.50
CA ILE A 135 -30.78 -20.32 -3.50
C ILE A 135 -29.72 -21.43 -3.56
N ASN A 136 -30.18 -22.64 -3.85
CA ASN A 136 -29.34 -23.85 -3.85
C ASN A 136 -28.91 -24.29 -5.26
N ILE A 137 -28.91 -23.37 -6.21
CA ILE A 137 -28.51 -23.63 -7.61
C ILE A 137 -27.51 -22.55 -8.06
N PRO A 138 -26.46 -22.91 -8.81
CA PRO A 138 -25.54 -21.92 -9.33
C PRO A 138 -26.23 -21.05 -10.39
N VAL A 139 -25.86 -19.79 -10.45
CA VAL A 139 -26.42 -18.82 -11.41
C VAL A 139 -25.33 -18.40 -12.39
N LYS A 140 -25.68 -18.28 -13.67
CA LYS A 140 -24.74 -17.83 -14.68
C LYS A 140 -24.30 -16.38 -14.42
N LEU A 141 -23.00 -16.17 -14.41
CA LEU A 141 -22.39 -14.86 -14.22
C LEU A 141 -22.34 -14.09 -15.54
N ASN A 142 -22.62 -12.79 -15.47
CA ASN A 142 -22.44 -11.89 -16.60
C ASN A 142 -20.96 -11.47 -16.70
N THR A 143 -20.30 -11.81 -17.81
CA THR A 143 -18.90 -11.47 -18.07
C THR A 143 -18.59 -9.99 -17.95
N THR A 144 -19.50 -9.11 -18.34
CA THR A 144 -19.31 -7.65 -18.25
C THR A 144 -19.28 -7.19 -16.80
N VAL A 145 -20.16 -7.75 -15.97
CA VAL A 145 -20.21 -7.48 -14.52
C VAL A 145 -18.94 -8.01 -13.86
N VAL A 146 -18.53 -9.24 -14.16
CA VAL A 146 -17.28 -9.83 -13.64
C VAL A 146 -16.07 -8.93 -13.93
N LYS A 147 -15.90 -8.50 -15.18
CA LYS A 147 -14.78 -7.62 -15.58
C LYS A 147 -14.86 -6.23 -14.91
N LEU A 148 -16.06 -5.74 -14.63
CA LEU A 148 -16.27 -4.49 -13.92
C LEU A 148 -15.86 -4.62 -12.44
N TYR A 149 -16.22 -5.74 -11.79
CA TYR A 149 -15.76 -6.06 -10.43
C TYR A 149 -14.23 -6.13 -10.35
N VAL A 150 -13.57 -6.80 -11.32
CA VAL A 150 -12.10 -6.85 -11.36
C VAL A 150 -11.48 -5.46 -11.44
N LYS A 151 -12.01 -4.57 -12.29
CA LYS A 151 -11.51 -3.19 -12.38
C LYS A 151 -11.71 -2.41 -11.08
N ALA A 152 -12.84 -2.60 -10.42
CA ALA A 152 -13.18 -1.91 -9.18
C ALA A 152 -12.30 -2.39 -8.01
N TYR A 153 -12.13 -3.70 -7.84
CA TYR A 153 -11.26 -4.26 -6.82
C TYR A 153 -9.78 -4.03 -7.12
N ASP A 154 -9.36 -3.98 -8.39
CA ASP A 154 -8.02 -3.55 -8.77
C ASP A 154 -7.75 -2.11 -8.28
N GLN A 155 -8.72 -1.21 -8.47
CA GLN A 155 -8.59 0.16 -7.97
C GLN A 155 -8.64 0.22 -6.45
N PHE A 156 -9.56 -0.50 -5.81
CA PHE A 156 -9.75 -0.46 -4.35
C PHE A 156 -8.61 -1.15 -3.60
N LEU A 157 -8.38 -2.44 -3.85
CA LEU A 157 -7.33 -3.22 -3.17
C LEU A 157 -5.93 -2.89 -3.70
N GLY A 158 -5.79 -2.62 -5.00
CA GLY A 158 -4.50 -2.17 -5.54
C GLY A 158 -4.10 -0.79 -4.99
N ASN A 159 -5.05 0.05 -4.57
CA ASN A 159 -4.72 1.29 -3.87
C ASN A 159 -4.02 1.03 -2.53
N TYR A 160 -4.42 0.00 -1.76
CA TYR A 160 -3.73 -0.37 -0.52
C TYR A 160 -2.27 -0.77 -0.77
N GLU A 161 -2.02 -1.65 -1.74
CA GLU A 161 -0.65 -2.09 -2.06
C GLU A 161 0.22 -0.94 -2.55
N ASN A 162 -0.29 -0.18 -3.51
CA ASN A 162 0.40 0.99 -4.02
C ASN A 162 0.70 1.96 -2.86
N SER A 163 -0.15 2.04 -1.83
CA SER A 163 0.03 2.97 -0.71
C SER A 163 1.26 2.63 0.10
N LEU A 164 1.53 1.35 0.30
CA LEU A 164 2.78 0.90 0.90
C LEU A 164 3.98 1.23 0.03
N TYR A 165 3.94 0.92 -1.28
CA TYR A 165 5.06 1.25 -2.17
C TYR A 165 5.36 2.75 -2.23
N TYR A 166 4.32 3.58 -2.27
CA TYR A 166 4.49 5.03 -2.28
C TYR A 166 4.92 5.57 -0.92
N GLY A 167 4.43 4.99 0.19
CA GLY A 167 4.93 5.28 1.54
C GLY A 167 6.42 4.96 1.66
N SER A 168 6.85 3.80 1.16
CA SER A 168 8.26 3.42 1.07
C SER A 168 9.06 4.35 0.15
N GLY A 169 8.47 4.86 -0.93
CA GLY A 169 9.09 5.88 -1.78
C GLY A 169 9.35 7.20 -1.04
N VAL A 170 8.40 7.62 -0.20
CA VAL A 170 8.55 8.80 0.67
C VAL A 170 9.63 8.55 1.74
N LEU A 171 9.72 7.36 2.32
CA LEU A 171 10.85 6.98 3.18
C LEU A 171 12.18 6.98 2.42
N GLY A 172 12.18 6.50 1.18
CA GLY A 172 13.33 6.49 0.29
C GLY A 172 13.88 7.89 0.00
N TYR A 173 13.02 8.90 -0.06
CA TYR A 173 13.43 10.30 -0.13
C TYR A 173 14.32 10.68 1.06
N TRP A 174 13.89 10.37 2.29
CA TRP A 174 14.68 10.66 3.49
C TRP A 174 15.95 9.82 3.57
N ALA A 175 15.88 8.54 3.21
CA ALA A 175 17.06 7.68 3.13
C ALA A 175 18.11 8.27 2.17
N LEU A 176 17.69 8.81 1.03
CA LEU A 176 18.58 9.48 0.08
C LEU A 176 19.16 10.77 0.67
N VAL A 177 18.35 11.61 1.33
CA VAL A 177 18.84 12.82 2.01
C VAL A 177 19.91 12.47 3.03
N PHE A 178 19.65 11.47 3.89
CA PHE A 178 20.63 11.01 4.88
C PHE A 178 21.88 10.42 4.25
N LEU A 179 21.75 9.65 3.18
CA LEU A 179 22.88 9.09 2.45
C LEU A 179 23.77 10.22 1.89
N ILE A 180 23.18 11.23 1.24
CA ILE A 180 23.91 12.38 0.70
C ILE A 180 24.65 13.11 1.84
N VAL A 181 23.97 13.40 2.95
CA VAL A 181 24.58 14.08 4.10
C VAL A 181 25.71 13.23 4.70
N THR A 182 25.52 11.91 4.81
CA THR A 182 26.51 10.96 5.32
C THR A 182 27.75 10.94 4.43
N VAL A 183 27.58 10.80 3.12
CA VAL A 183 28.68 10.83 2.13
C VAL A 183 29.43 12.15 2.21
N VAL A 184 28.74 13.30 2.26
CA VAL A 184 29.37 14.61 2.35
C VAL A 184 30.17 14.78 3.65
N ASN A 185 29.65 14.30 4.77
CA ASN A 185 30.33 14.40 6.07
C ASN A 185 31.52 13.45 6.18
N TRP A 186 31.39 12.21 5.72
CA TRP A 186 32.47 11.23 5.74
C TRP A 186 33.59 11.58 4.77
N THR A 187 33.27 12.15 3.60
CA THR A 187 34.28 12.62 2.63
C THR A 187 35.24 13.65 3.25
N LYS A 188 34.76 14.53 4.15
CA LYS A 188 35.61 15.50 4.88
C LYS A 188 36.64 14.82 5.79
N ILE A 189 36.31 13.63 6.30
CA ILE A 189 37.16 12.87 7.23
C ILE A 189 38.13 11.97 6.45
N ILE A 190 37.62 11.23 5.47
CA ILE A 190 38.36 10.19 4.74
C ILE A 190 39.28 10.80 3.67
N SER A 191 38.80 11.82 2.94
CA SER A 191 39.56 12.46 1.86
C SER A 191 39.50 13.99 1.97
N PRO A 192 40.19 14.58 2.97
CA PRO A 192 40.22 16.03 3.15
C PRO A 192 40.85 16.76 1.96
N GLY A 193 41.74 16.10 1.21
CA GLY A 193 42.32 16.64 -0.02
C GLY A 193 41.28 16.87 -1.12
N LEU A 194 40.35 15.92 -1.31
CA LEU A 194 39.27 16.04 -2.29
C LEU A 194 38.32 17.21 -1.95
N VAL A 195 37.97 17.35 -0.66
CA VAL A 195 37.11 18.47 -0.21
C VAL A 195 37.78 19.82 -0.47
N LYS A 196 39.09 19.94 -0.23
CA LYS A 196 39.83 21.18 -0.52
C LYS A 196 39.74 21.57 -1.99
N THR A 197 39.82 20.62 -2.92
CA THR A 197 39.68 20.87 -4.36
C THR A 197 38.28 21.41 -4.72
N PHE A 198 37.23 20.92 -4.06
CA PHE A 198 35.85 21.41 -4.25
C PHE A 198 35.50 22.65 -3.42
N THR A 199 36.45 23.20 -2.65
CA THR A 199 36.25 24.39 -1.82
C THR A 199 36.85 25.61 -2.53
N GLY A 200 36.16 26.07 -3.57
CA GLY A 200 36.54 27.25 -4.36
C GLY A 200 35.50 28.37 -4.32
N PRO A 201 35.73 29.46 -5.08
CA PRO A 201 34.83 30.61 -5.13
C PRO A 201 33.40 30.27 -5.59
N VAL A 202 33.24 29.30 -6.50
CA VAL A 202 31.93 28.81 -6.96
C VAL A 202 31.18 28.11 -5.82
N SER A 203 31.84 27.19 -5.12
CA SER A 203 31.28 26.46 -3.97
C SER A 203 30.92 27.41 -2.82
N ASN A 204 31.77 28.40 -2.54
CA ASN A 204 31.47 29.43 -1.54
C ASN A 204 30.31 30.34 -1.95
N THR A 205 30.17 30.65 -3.24
CA THR A 205 29.03 31.43 -3.76
C THR A 205 27.73 30.63 -3.61
N TRP A 206 27.73 29.35 -3.97
CA TRP A 206 26.59 28.46 -3.77
C TRP A 206 26.20 28.35 -2.29
N ARG A 207 27.20 28.18 -1.40
CA ARG A 207 26.98 28.17 0.05
C ARG A 207 26.39 29.48 0.54
N LYS A 208 26.90 30.62 0.07
CA LYS A 208 26.47 31.95 0.47
C LYS A 208 25.04 32.28 0.03
N TYR A 209 24.57 31.81 -1.12
CA TYR A 209 23.27 32.22 -1.66
C TYR A 209 22.19 31.15 -1.60
N VAL A 210 22.54 29.86 -1.60
CA VAL A 210 21.58 28.77 -1.75
C VAL A 210 21.50 27.87 -0.52
N THR A 211 22.61 27.51 0.13
CA THR A 211 22.53 26.52 1.23
C THR A 211 22.55 27.13 2.64
N LEU A 212 23.43 28.10 2.90
CA LEU A 212 23.64 28.61 4.26
C LEU A 212 22.63 29.66 4.76
N PRO A 213 22.10 30.59 3.94
CA PRO A 213 21.20 31.63 4.44
C PRO A 213 19.94 31.06 5.09
N ALA A 214 19.36 31.83 6.01
CA ALA A 214 18.01 31.57 6.49
C ALA A 214 16.99 31.77 5.35
N ALA A 215 15.93 30.97 5.37
CA ALA A 215 14.93 30.93 4.31
C ALA A 215 14.19 32.26 4.16
N ALA A 216 13.77 32.86 5.27
CA ALA A 216 12.95 34.08 5.30
C ALA A 216 13.48 35.18 6.25
N SER A 217 14.70 35.05 6.77
CA SER A 217 15.27 35.96 7.78
C SER A 217 16.77 36.16 7.58
N LYS A 218 17.32 37.23 8.20
CA LYS A 218 18.77 37.43 8.33
C LYS A 218 19.37 36.66 9.51
N ASN A 219 18.52 36.21 10.44
CA ASN A 219 18.92 35.48 11.65
C ASN A 219 18.57 34.01 11.48
N LYS A 220 19.58 33.15 11.37
CA LYS A 220 19.46 31.70 11.23
C LYS A 220 19.61 30.95 12.57
N THR A 221 20.49 31.43 13.43
CA THR A 221 20.89 30.78 14.69
C THR A 221 20.27 31.44 15.92
N SER A 222 19.33 32.36 15.72
CA SER A 222 18.64 33.06 16.81
C SER A 222 17.17 32.66 16.80
N GLU A 223 16.69 32.19 17.94
CA GLU A 223 15.27 31.93 18.17
C GLU A 223 14.44 33.21 17.99
N ARG A 224 13.23 33.03 17.46
CA ARG A 224 12.25 34.10 17.29
C ARG A 224 11.01 33.75 18.11
N PRO A 225 10.56 34.66 18.99
CA PRO A 225 9.28 34.47 19.66
C PRO A 225 8.15 34.62 18.64
N PHE A 226 7.39 33.55 18.47
CA PHE A 226 6.11 33.46 17.79
C PHE A 226 4.99 33.45 18.82
N LEU A 227 4.10 34.44 18.72
CA LEU A 227 2.95 34.60 19.63
C LEU A 227 3.32 34.64 21.13
N LYS A 228 4.57 35.01 21.49
CA LYS A 228 5.10 35.12 22.87
C LYS A 228 5.10 33.82 23.70
N VAL A 229 4.67 32.70 23.13
CA VAL A 229 4.58 31.39 23.81
C VAL A 229 5.40 30.32 23.08
N PHE A 230 5.62 30.50 21.77
CA PHE A 230 6.37 29.55 20.95
C PHE A 230 7.65 30.21 20.45
N ASP A 231 8.78 29.57 20.64
CA ASP A 231 10.01 29.96 19.95
C ASP A 231 10.21 29.06 18.73
N PHE A 232 10.61 29.66 17.61
CA PHE A 232 10.94 28.90 16.40
C PHE A 232 12.29 29.33 15.82
N LEU A 233 12.98 28.36 15.21
CA LEU A 233 14.19 28.56 14.45
C LEU A 233 13.83 28.71 12.97
N VAL A 234 14.38 29.73 12.31
CA VAL A 234 14.19 29.90 10.87
C VAL A 234 15.08 28.90 10.14
N PRO A 235 14.51 27.97 9.35
CA PRO A 235 15.28 26.96 8.65
C PRO A 235 16.24 27.59 7.64
N SER A 236 17.31 26.88 7.32
CA SER A 236 18.15 27.24 6.19
C SER A 236 17.39 27.10 4.86
N ARG A 237 17.88 27.77 3.81
CA ARG A 237 17.36 27.60 2.45
C ARG A 237 17.50 26.16 1.95
N LEU A 238 18.57 25.46 2.34
CA LEU A 238 18.74 24.03 2.02
C LEU A 238 17.70 23.17 2.74
N GLU A 239 17.51 23.37 4.05
CA GLU A 239 16.45 22.67 4.81
C GLU A 239 15.07 22.93 4.21
N THR A 240 14.79 24.17 3.81
CA THR A 240 13.53 24.53 3.16
C THR A 240 13.39 23.84 1.81
N LEU A 241 14.45 23.76 1.01
CA LEU A 241 14.42 23.05 -0.28
C LEU A 241 14.19 21.54 -0.10
N ILE A 242 14.79 20.95 0.92
CA ILE A 242 14.54 19.55 1.32
C ILE A 242 13.06 19.39 1.70
N LEU A 243 12.52 20.25 2.56
CA LEU A 243 11.11 20.17 2.97
C LEU A 243 10.13 20.38 1.81
N VAL A 244 10.41 21.33 0.91
CA VAL A 244 9.61 21.54 -0.30
C VAL A 244 9.65 20.30 -1.21
N GLY A 245 10.83 19.70 -1.39
CA GLY A 245 10.98 18.45 -2.14
C GLY A 245 10.22 17.30 -1.50
N PHE A 246 10.31 17.16 -0.18
CA PHE A 246 9.55 16.17 0.58
C PHE A 246 8.05 16.34 0.37
N VAL A 247 7.51 17.55 0.58
CA VAL A 247 6.08 17.83 0.36
C VAL A 247 5.65 17.53 -1.08
N ALA A 248 6.46 17.89 -2.08
CA ALA A 248 6.16 17.59 -3.48
C ALA A 248 6.09 16.08 -3.75
N VAL A 249 7.06 15.32 -3.24
CA VAL A 249 7.07 13.85 -3.34
C VAL A 249 5.86 13.25 -2.61
N THR A 250 5.55 13.72 -1.40
CA THR A 250 4.39 13.26 -0.64
C THR A 250 3.08 13.52 -1.39
N ILE A 251 2.89 14.72 -1.97
CA ILE A 251 1.68 15.04 -2.76
C ILE A 251 1.59 14.13 -3.99
N ALA A 252 2.70 13.95 -4.71
CA ALA A 252 2.75 13.05 -5.87
C ALA A 252 2.37 11.61 -5.48
N CYS A 253 2.98 11.08 -4.41
CA CYS A 253 2.68 9.77 -3.85
C CYS A 253 1.22 9.66 -3.35
N CYS A 254 0.65 10.70 -2.75
CA CYS A 254 -0.72 10.65 -2.24
C CYS A 254 -1.80 10.79 -3.33
N SER A 255 -1.44 11.24 -4.54
CA SER A 255 -2.39 11.47 -5.64
C SER A 255 -2.21 10.54 -6.84
N ALA A 256 -1.05 9.90 -6.98
CA ALA A 256 -0.74 9.05 -8.12
C ALA A 256 -1.67 7.83 -8.25
N ASN A 257 -2.06 7.53 -9.49
CA ASN A 257 -2.84 6.34 -9.89
C ASN A 257 -4.19 6.18 -9.16
N ILE A 258 -4.77 7.29 -8.68
CA ILE A 258 -6.15 7.31 -8.18
C ILE A 258 -7.10 7.65 -9.34
N ARG A 259 -7.97 6.71 -9.70
CA ARG A 259 -9.01 6.89 -10.72
C ARG A 259 -10.33 6.34 -10.22
N TYR A 260 -11.42 6.87 -10.76
CA TYR A 260 -12.75 6.32 -10.53
C TYR A 260 -13.07 5.29 -11.62
N VAL A 261 -13.64 4.15 -11.23
CA VAL A 261 -14.15 3.15 -12.16
C VAL A 261 -15.59 3.52 -12.48
N GLN A 262 -15.93 3.68 -13.76
CA GLN A 262 -17.30 4.03 -14.15
C GLN A 262 -18.25 2.86 -13.82
N ASN A 263 -19.39 3.18 -13.19
CA ASN A 263 -20.36 2.20 -12.68
C ASN A 263 -19.75 1.27 -11.63
N ASP A 264 -18.92 1.83 -10.74
CA ASP A 264 -18.26 1.08 -9.66
C ASP A 264 -19.27 0.29 -8.81
N PRO A 265 -19.14 -1.06 -8.73
CA PRO A 265 -20.02 -1.89 -7.92
C PRO A 265 -19.67 -1.87 -6.41
N ILE A 266 -18.51 -1.29 -6.03
CA ILE A 266 -18.05 -1.19 -4.64
C ILE A 266 -18.52 0.14 -4.02
N PHE A 267 -18.49 1.22 -4.80
CA PHE A 267 -18.83 2.57 -4.33
C PHE A 267 -19.95 3.21 -5.14
N GLU A 268 -21.04 3.56 -4.46
CA GLU A 268 -22.23 4.15 -5.08
C GLU A 268 -21.95 5.44 -5.86
N THR A 269 -21.02 6.26 -5.39
CA THR A 269 -20.71 7.56 -6.00
C THR A 269 -19.22 7.75 -6.21
N ARG A 270 -18.87 8.47 -7.28
CA ARG A 270 -17.49 8.91 -7.55
C ARG A 270 -16.87 9.65 -6.37
N ARG A 271 -17.65 10.49 -5.69
CA ARG A 271 -17.17 11.25 -4.53
C ARG A 271 -16.73 10.32 -3.40
N LEU A 272 -17.55 9.31 -3.09
CA LEU A 272 -17.24 8.34 -2.04
C LEU A 272 -15.99 7.53 -2.37
N ALA A 273 -15.88 7.03 -3.61
CA ALA A 273 -14.71 6.26 -4.07
C ALA A 273 -13.41 7.07 -3.94
N ILE A 274 -13.38 8.29 -4.48
CA ILE A 274 -12.17 9.14 -4.45
C ILE A 274 -11.79 9.51 -3.02
N ILE A 275 -12.74 9.89 -2.18
CA ILE A 275 -12.46 10.20 -0.77
C ILE A 275 -11.88 8.97 -0.07
N ARG A 276 -12.45 7.78 -0.31
CA ARG A 276 -11.96 6.55 0.29
C ARG A 276 -10.53 6.25 -0.14
N TYR A 277 -10.24 6.29 -1.45
CA TYR A 277 -8.90 6.02 -1.97
C TYR A 277 -7.85 7.00 -1.43
N VAL A 278 -8.17 8.30 -1.38
CA VAL A 278 -7.26 9.33 -0.84
C VAL A 278 -7.08 9.17 0.68
N ALA A 279 -8.14 8.88 1.42
CA ALA A 279 -8.07 8.67 2.86
C ALA A 279 -7.20 7.46 3.20
N ASP A 280 -7.42 6.32 2.54
CA ASP A 280 -6.61 5.11 2.73
C ASP A 280 -5.14 5.37 2.36
N ARG A 281 -4.91 6.05 1.23
CA ARG A 281 -3.57 6.40 0.74
C ARG A 281 -2.79 7.25 1.74
N THR A 282 -3.39 8.36 2.17
CA THR A 282 -2.75 9.30 3.09
C THR A 282 -2.54 8.68 4.46
N GLY A 283 -3.50 7.91 4.96
CA GLY A 283 -3.37 7.19 6.23
C GLY A 283 -2.18 6.23 6.24
N ILE A 284 -2.09 5.36 5.23
CA ILE A 284 -0.99 4.39 5.12
C ILE A 284 0.36 5.10 4.94
N VAL A 285 0.45 6.11 4.06
CA VAL A 285 1.69 6.86 3.85
C VAL A 285 2.16 7.53 5.14
N VAL A 286 1.25 8.12 5.92
CA VAL A 286 1.59 8.73 7.22
C VAL A 286 2.04 7.67 8.22
N SER A 287 1.34 6.53 8.33
CA SER A 287 1.74 5.44 9.23
C SER A 287 3.14 4.91 8.92
N VAL A 288 3.46 4.74 7.63
CA VAL A 288 4.81 4.30 7.19
C VAL A 288 5.88 5.34 7.53
N ASN A 289 5.55 6.63 7.53
CA ASN A 289 6.48 7.72 7.86
C ASN A 289 6.53 8.07 9.35
N MET A 290 5.66 7.49 10.18
CA MET A 290 5.58 7.77 11.62
C MET A 290 6.91 7.60 12.37
N PRO A 291 7.75 6.58 12.09
CA PRO A 291 9.05 6.44 12.74
C PRO A 291 9.99 7.65 12.52
N LEU A 292 9.87 8.35 11.39
CA LEU A 292 10.68 9.54 11.13
C LEU A 292 10.31 10.69 12.06
N LEU A 293 9.06 10.78 12.52
CA LEU A 293 8.65 11.79 13.49
C LEU A 293 9.39 11.59 14.81
N ILE A 294 9.59 10.34 15.22
CA ILE A 294 10.37 10.00 16.43
C ILE A 294 11.85 10.33 16.20
N LEU A 295 12.39 9.97 15.03
CA LEU A 295 13.79 10.22 14.68
C LEU A 295 14.15 11.72 14.64
N PHE A 296 13.21 12.57 14.20
CA PHE A 296 13.41 14.01 14.08
C PHE A 296 12.93 14.83 15.28
N ALA A 297 12.30 14.21 16.28
CA ALA A 297 11.82 14.91 17.48
C ALA A 297 12.94 15.29 18.48
N GLY A 298 14.17 14.79 18.26
CA GLY A 298 15.34 15.02 19.10
C GLY A 298 16.28 16.11 18.61
#